data_AF-A0A8J8BFI0-F1
#
_entry.id   AF-A0A8J8BFI0-F1
#
_cell.length_a   1.000
_cell.length_b   1.000
_cell.length_c   1.000
_cell.angle_alpha   90.00
_cell.angle_beta   90.00
_cell.angle_gamma   90.00
#
_symmetry.space_group_name_H-M   'P 1'
#
loop_
_entity.id
_entity.type
_entity.pdbx_description
1 polymer ?
#
loop_
_entity_poly.entity_id
_entity_poly.type
_entity_poly.pdbx_seq_one_letter_code
_entity_poly.pdbx_strand_id
1 'polypeptide(L)'
;MTEERQAPKPLLSGVIYGEIAYWVALIGMCVSIVGIILYLIGMNQFFDPQVVLDGLFAGKDTAVIWKEAANSEVIHGHWYLQFLAKSDAIAMLGIGICCLAGVFGAWGSVIGMIANKEKPYIFLVFALIIAVILAMSAGGLISIH
;
A
#
# COMPACT_ATOMS: atom_id res chain seq x y z
N MET A 1 20.81 -42.53 -9.46
CA MET A 1 19.71 -42.18 -8.55
C MET A 1 19.66 -40.68 -8.48
N THR A 2 18.77 -40.07 -9.26
CA THR A 2 18.53 -38.62 -9.25
C THR A 2 17.61 -38.36 -8.06
N GLU A 3 18.14 -37.82 -6.97
CA GLU A 3 17.29 -37.29 -5.90
C GLU A 3 16.46 -36.16 -6.51
N GLU A 4 15.17 -36.41 -6.71
CA GLU A 4 14.21 -35.32 -6.88
C GLU A 4 14.31 -34.47 -5.62
N ARG A 5 14.89 -33.27 -5.74
CA ARG A 5 14.81 -32.23 -4.73
C ARG A 5 13.33 -31.93 -4.52
N GLN A 6 12.69 -32.63 -3.59
CA GLN A 6 11.36 -32.28 -3.11
C GLN A 6 11.49 -30.87 -2.52
N ALA A 7 11.02 -29.88 -3.27
CA ALA A 7 10.95 -28.51 -2.78
C ALA A 7 10.21 -28.54 -1.44
N PRO A 8 10.75 -27.92 -0.38
CA PRO A 8 10.09 -27.89 0.91
C PRO A 8 8.69 -27.29 0.71
N LYS A 9 7.66 -28.06 1.09
CA LYS A 9 6.27 -27.63 0.95
C LYS A 9 6.11 -26.31 1.71
N PRO A 10 5.59 -25.24 1.08
CA PRO A 10 5.47 -23.95 1.73
C PRO A 10 4.59 -24.09 2.98
N LEU A 11 4.96 -23.36 4.04
CA LEU A 11 4.13 -23.27 5.25
C LEU A 11 2.75 -22.71 4.87
N LEU A 12 1.70 -23.25 5.47
CA LEU A 12 0.32 -22.87 5.11
C LEU A 12 0.10 -21.37 5.41
N SER A 13 0.69 -20.87 6.49
CA SER A 13 0.72 -19.44 6.84
C SER A 13 1.33 -18.54 5.76
N GLY A 14 2.34 -19.02 5.04
CA GLY A 14 2.96 -18.30 3.92
C GLY A 14 2.06 -18.27 2.68
N VAL A 15 1.34 -19.37 2.42
CA VAL A 15 0.34 -19.43 1.34
C VAL A 15 -0.82 -18.47 1.63
N ILE A 16 -1.32 -18.45 2.87
CA ILE A 16 -2.39 -17.53 3.30
C ILE A 16 -1.95 -16.06 3.14
N TYR A 17 -0.74 -15.72 3.58
CA TYR A 17 -0.16 -14.39 3.37
C TYR A 17 -0.18 -14.04 1.88
N GLY A 18 0.37 -14.91 1.03
CA GLY A 18 0.51 -14.68 -0.40
C GLY A 18 -0.83 -14.47 -1.08
N GLU A 19 -1.82 -15.30 -0.77
CA GLU A 19 -3.16 -15.21 -1.35
C GLU A 19 -3.86 -13.91 -0.96
N ILE A 20 -3.84 -13.53 0.31
CA ILE A 20 -4.46 -12.29 0.79
C ILE A 20 -3.76 -11.08 0.17
N ALA A 21 -2.43 -11.05 0.22
CA ALA A 21 -1.65 -9.95 -0.32
C ALA A 21 -1.87 -9.82 -1.83
N TYR A 22 -1.93 -10.93 -2.56
CA TYR A 22 -2.20 -10.95 -4.00
C TYR A 22 -3.55 -10.31 -4.32
N TRP A 23 -4.64 -10.77 -3.71
CA TRP A 23 -5.98 -10.25 -4.01
C TRP A 23 -6.15 -8.79 -3.61
N VAL A 24 -5.65 -8.38 -2.45
CA VAL A 24 -5.73 -6.98 -2.02
C VAL A 24 -4.90 -6.08 -2.93
N ALA A 25 -3.68 -6.48 -3.29
CA ALA A 25 -2.85 -5.72 -4.21
C ALA A 25 -3.47 -5.64 -5.61
N LEU A 26 -4.10 -6.71 -6.09
CA LEU A 26 -4.81 -6.72 -7.36
C LEU A 26 -5.97 -5.72 -7.37
N ILE A 27 -6.77 -5.68 -6.30
CA ILE A 27 -7.85 -4.69 -6.14
C ILE A 27 -7.29 -3.27 -6.13
N GLY A 28 -6.25 -3.01 -5.33
CA GLY A 28 -5.60 -1.70 -5.26
C GLY A 28 -5.03 -1.25 -6.61
N MET A 29 -4.42 -2.17 -7.35
CA MET A 29 -3.89 -1.90 -8.70
C MET A 29 -5.00 -1.54 -9.67
N CYS A 30 -6.12 -2.28 -9.68
CA CYS A 30 -7.28 -1.96 -10.51
C CYS A 30 -7.82 -0.55 -10.19
N VAL A 31 -7.97 -0.21 -8.91
CA VAL A 31 -8.42 1.13 -8.48
C VAL A 31 -7.43 2.20 -8.92
N SER A 32 -6.13 1.95 -8.76
CA SER A 32 -5.08 2.89 -9.17
C SER A 32 -5.09 3.13 -10.67
N ILE A 33 -5.26 2.08 -11.48
CA ILE A 33 -5.34 2.18 -12.93
C ILE A 33 -6.54 3.04 -13.35
N VAL A 34 -7.71 2.82 -12.73
CA VAL A 34 -8.89 3.66 -12.99
C VAL A 34 -8.61 5.12 -12.66
N GLY A 35 -8.02 5.41 -11.50
CA GLY A 35 -7.65 6.77 -11.10
C GLY A 35 -6.68 7.43 -12.08
N ILE A 36 -5.66 6.70 -12.53
CA ILE A 36 -4.68 7.19 -13.52
C ILE A 36 -5.33 7.43 -14.88
N ILE A 37 -6.22 6.54 -15.34
CA ILE A 37 -6.94 6.76 -16.60
C ILE A 37 -7.76 8.05 -16.52
N LEU A 38 -8.52 8.24 -15.44
CA LEU A 38 -9.31 9.46 -15.21
C LEU A 38 -8.41 10.70 -15.14
N TYR A 39 -7.23 10.58 -14.53
CA TYR A 39 -6.24 11.64 -14.46
C TYR A 39 -5.75 12.03 -15.85
N LEU A 40 -5.37 11.05 -16.69
CA LEU A 40 -4.80 11.30 -18.01
C LEU A 40 -5.80 11.92 -19.00
N ILE A 41 -7.09 11.65 -18.84
CA ILE A 41 -8.15 12.31 -19.64
C ILE A 41 -8.57 13.67 -19.08
N GLY A 42 -7.91 14.16 -18.02
CA GLY A 42 -8.16 15.48 -17.44
C GLY A 42 -9.43 15.58 -16.57
N MET A 43 -9.97 14.44 -16.11
CA MET A 43 -11.19 14.46 -15.30
C MET A 43 -10.90 14.85 -13.85
N ASN A 44 -11.42 16.00 -13.43
CA ASN A 44 -11.51 16.47 -12.04
C ASN A 44 -10.25 16.20 -11.21
N GLN A 45 -9.12 16.78 -11.63
CA GLN A 45 -7.82 16.62 -10.98
C GLN A 45 -7.75 17.45 -9.69
N PHE A 46 -6.96 17.00 -8.72
CA PHE A 46 -6.65 17.78 -7.51
C PHE A 46 -5.38 18.60 -7.71
N PHE A 47 -4.36 18.01 -8.33
CA PHE A 47 -3.12 18.64 -8.72
C PHE A 47 -3.12 19.00 -10.21
N ASP A 48 -2.71 20.21 -10.54
CA ASP A 48 -2.40 20.59 -11.92
C ASP A 48 -1.18 19.78 -12.44
N PRO A 49 -1.35 18.95 -13.49
CA PRO A 49 -0.27 18.12 -14.01
C PRO A 49 0.93 18.90 -14.54
N GLN A 50 0.69 20.07 -15.15
CA GLN A 50 1.76 20.89 -15.72
C GLN A 50 2.61 21.47 -14.60
N VAL A 51 1.97 22.00 -13.56
CA VAL A 51 2.66 22.55 -12.39
C VAL A 51 3.47 21.48 -11.66
N VAL A 52 2.92 20.27 -11.50
CA VAL A 52 3.65 19.14 -10.89
C VAL A 52 4.89 18.77 -11.70
N LEU A 53 4.76 18.60 -13.02
CA LEU A 53 5.86 18.20 -13.88
C LEU A 53 6.93 19.27 -14.00
N ASP A 54 6.54 20.53 -14.23
CA ASP A 54 7.47 21.65 -14.33
C ASP A 54 8.21 21.88 -13.01
N GLY A 55 7.51 21.78 -11.88
CA GLY A 55 8.11 21.86 -10.55
C GLY A 55 9.11 20.74 -10.28
N LEU A 56 8.79 19.50 -10.69
CA LEU A 56 9.67 18.35 -10.55
C LEU A 56 10.93 18.50 -11.41
N PHE A 57 10.79 18.90 -12.68
CA PHE A 57 11.94 19.11 -13.58
C PHE A 57 12.80 20.31 -13.18
N ALA A 58 12.20 21.33 -12.58
CA ALA A 58 12.92 22.47 -12.02
C ALA A 58 13.61 22.14 -10.68
N GLY A 59 13.43 20.95 -10.12
CA GLY A 59 14.02 20.53 -8.85
C GLY A 59 13.47 21.30 -7.65
N LYS A 60 12.21 21.75 -7.72
CA LYS A 60 11.55 22.44 -6.60
C LYS A 60 11.30 21.46 -5.44
N ASP A 61 11.21 22.01 -4.23
CA ASP A 61 10.83 21.26 -3.04
C ASP A 61 9.38 20.74 -3.13
N THR A 62 9.12 19.56 -2.56
CA THR A 62 7.80 18.91 -2.65
C THR A 62 6.69 19.74 -2.02
N ALA A 63 6.98 20.50 -0.94
CA ALA A 63 6.00 21.38 -0.32
C ALA A 63 5.65 22.58 -1.20
N VAL A 64 6.61 23.06 -2.00
CA VAL A 64 6.40 24.14 -2.97
C VAL A 64 5.54 23.62 -4.14
N ILE A 65 5.90 22.45 -4.70
CA ILE A 65 5.15 21.82 -5.78
C ILE A 65 3.69 21.58 -5.35
N TRP A 66 3.48 21.05 -4.14
CA TRP A 66 2.14 20.83 -3.60
C TRP A 66 1.33 22.12 -3.55
N LYS A 67 1.89 23.17 -2.95
CA LYS A 67 1.20 24.45 -2.78
C LYS A 67 0.81 25.07 -4.11
N GLU A 68 1.72 25.03 -5.08
CA GLU A 68 1.47 25.57 -6.41
C GLU A 68 0.45 24.72 -7.18
N ALA A 69 0.56 23.38 -7.13
CA ALA A 69 -0.26 22.49 -7.95
C ALA A 69 -1.68 22.25 -7.40
N ALA A 70 -1.86 22.24 -6.07
CA ALA A 70 -3.16 22.06 -5.43
C ALA A 70 -3.80 23.36 -4.94
N ASN A 71 -3.10 24.50 -5.09
CA ASN A 71 -3.51 25.80 -4.56
C ASN A 71 -3.99 25.74 -3.09
N SER A 72 -3.31 24.92 -2.28
CA SER A 72 -3.66 24.66 -0.88
C SER A 72 -2.41 24.36 -0.05
N GLU A 73 -2.51 24.48 1.28
CA GLU A 73 -1.44 24.03 2.16
C GLU A 73 -1.21 22.52 2.08
N VAL A 74 -0.01 22.08 2.47
CA VAL A 74 0.35 20.67 2.45
C VAL A 74 -0.52 19.90 3.44
N ILE A 75 -1.32 18.96 2.93
CA ILE A 75 -2.13 18.08 3.76
C ILE A 75 -1.36 16.79 3.97
N HIS A 76 -0.95 16.53 5.21
CA HIS A 76 -0.21 15.33 5.54
C HIS A 76 -1.12 14.10 5.72
N GLY A 77 -0.54 12.91 5.50
CA GLY A 77 -1.21 11.63 5.72
C GLY A 77 -2.17 11.23 4.61
N HIS A 78 -3.32 10.67 4.98
CA HIS A 78 -4.31 10.08 4.06
C HIS A 78 -5.20 11.12 3.38
N TRP A 79 -4.60 12.20 2.85
CA TRP A 79 -5.31 13.33 2.23
C TRP A 79 -6.30 12.89 1.14
N TYR A 80 -5.95 11.85 0.38
CA TYR A 80 -6.75 11.32 -0.71
C TYR A 80 -8.15 10.86 -0.27
N LEU A 81 -8.32 10.48 1.00
CA LEU A 81 -9.64 10.11 1.55
C LEU A 81 -10.62 11.28 1.62
N GLN A 82 -10.12 12.52 1.74
CA GLN A 82 -10.95 13.73 1.77
C GLN A 82 -11.37 14.17 0.35
N PHE A 83 -10.66 13.72 -0.67
CA PHE A 83 -10.82 14.17 -2.05
C PHE A 83 -11.13 13.02 -3.01
N LEU A 84 -11.82 11.96 -2.57
CA LEU A 84 -12.12 10.76 -3.39
C LEU A 84 -12.85 11.03 -4.73
N ALA A 85 -13.46 12.20 -4.89
CA ALA A 85 -14.04 12.63 -6.16
C ALA A 85 -12.98 13.07 -7.20
N LYS A 86 -11.72 13.24 -6.79
CA LYS A 86 -10.59 13.67 -7.61
C LYS A 86 -9.84 12.48 -8.16
N SER A 87 -9.44 12.54 -9.43
CA SER A 87 -8.81 11.40 -10.12
C SER A 87 -7.48 10.97 -9.48
N ASP A 88 -6.62 11.91 -9.12
CA ASP A 88 -5.34 11.66 -8.45
C ASP A 88 -5.53 11.09 -7.04
N ALA A 89 -6.62 11.47 -6.35
CA ALA A 89 -6.97 10.90 -5.06
C ALA A 89 -7.46 9.44 -5.19
N ILE A 90 -8.19 9.11 -6.26
CA ILE A 90 -8.57 7.72 -6.58
C ILE A 90 -7.31 6.90 -6.89
N ALA A 91 -6.36 7.46 -7.65
CA ALA A 91 -5.10 6.80 -7.92
C ALA A 91 -4.32 6.50 -6.62
N MET A 92 -4.20 7.50 -5.75
CA MET A 92 -3.55 7.36 -4.44
C MET A 92 -4.30 6.40 -3.50
N LEU A 93 -5.62 6.35 -3.55
CA LEU A 93 -6.40 5.35 -2.83
C LEU A 93 -6.00 3.93 -3.24
N GLY A 94 -5.87 3.69 -4.55
CA GLY A 94 -5.41 2.40 -5.09
C GLY A 94 -4.03 2.02 -4.58
N ILE A 95 -3.08 2.96 -4.59
CA ILE A 95 -1.74 2.77 -4.01
C ILE A 95 -1.83 2.46 -2.51
N GLY A 96 -2.66 3.19 -1.76
CA GLY A 96 -2.90 2.95 -0.33
C GLY A 96 -3.43 1.55 -0.06
N ILE A 97 -4.39 1.06 -0.88
CA ILE A 97 -4.91 -0.31 -0.79
C ILE A 97 -3.79 -1.34 -1.06
N CYS A 98 -2.92 -1.10 -2.05
CA CYS A 98 -1.76 -1.96 -2.31
C CYS A 98 -0.83 -2.03 -1.09
N CYS A 99 -0.58 -0.91 -0.40
CA CYS A 99 0.21 -0.91 0.83
C CYS A 99 -0.47 -1.70 1.96
N LEU A 100 -1.81 -1.65 2.05
CA LEU A 100 -2.58 -2.42 3.02
C LEU A 100 -2.54 -3.94 2.75
N ALA A 101 -2.21 -4.37 1.53
CA ALA A 101 -2.05 -5.78 1.20
C ALA A 101 -1.03 -6.48 2.10
N GLY A 102 0.09 -5.82 2.41
CA GLY A 102 1.09 -6.33 3.35
C GLY A 102 0.57 -6.42 4.79
N VAL A 103 -0.25 -5.46 5.21
CA VAL A 103 -0.88 -5.45 6.54
C VAL A 103 -1.84 -6.63 6.67
N PHE A 104 -2.79 -6.78 5.74
CA PHE A 104 -3.76 -7.88 5.78
C PHE A 104 -3.09 -9.23 5.59
N GLY A 105 -2.09 -9.33 4.71
CA GLY A 105 -1.29 -10.54 4.54
C GLY A 105 -0.60 -10.94 5.84
N ALA A 106 0.06 -10.01 6.53
CA ALA A 106 0.76 -10.28 7.79
C ALA A 106 -0.20 -10.77 8.87
N TRP A 107 -1.36 -10.13 9.02
CA TRP A 107 -2.42 -10.60 9.92
C TRP A 107 -2.97 -11.97 9.53
N GLY A 108 -3.17 -12.21 8.23
CA GLY A 108 -3.55 -13.52 7.70
C GLY A 108 -2.54 -14.61 8.04
N SER A 109 -1.24 -14.29 7.97
CA SER A 109 -0.17 -15.20 8.37
C SER A 109 -0.23 -15.54 9.86
N VAL A 110 -0.41 -14.55 10.72
CA VAL A 110 -0.58 -14.75 12.18
C VAL A 110 -1.77 -15.66 12.48
N ILE A 111 -2.93 -15.37 11.87
CA ILE A 111 -4.15 -16.18 12.04
C ILE A 111 -3.91 -17.60 11.54
N GLY A 112 -3.27 -17.76 10.38
CA GLY A 112 -2.91 -19.05 9.80
C GLY A 112 -1.98 -19.87 10.71
N MET A 113 -0.97 -19.23 11.30
CA MET A 113 -0.05 -19.88 12.25
C MET A 113 -0.77 -20.36 13.52
N ILE A 114 -1.67 -19.55 14.07
CA ILE A 114 -2.46 -19.89 15.26
C ILE A 114 -3.41 -21.04 14.96
N ALA A 115 -4.18 -20.94 13.87
CA ALA A 115 -5.18 -21.93 13.48
C ALA A 115 -4.56 -23.32 13.21
N ASN A 116 -3.39 -23.35 12.57
CA ASN A 116 -2.70 -24.60 12.22
C ASN A 116 -1.71 -25.07 13.30
N LYS A 117 -1.60 -24.35 14.42
CA LYS A 117 -0.67 -24.64 15.52
C LYS A 117 0.76 -24.85 15.01
N GLU A 118 1.20 -24.00 14.09
CA GLU A 118 2.51 -24.11 13.45
C GLU A 118 3.63 -23.95 14.50
N LYS A 119 4.64 -24.81 14.40
CA LYS A 119 5.87 -24.75 15.23
C LYS A 119 7.06 -24.48 14.31
N PRO A 120 8.10 -23.76 14.80
CA PRO A 120 8.27 -23.23 16.15
C PRO A 120 7.52 -21.90 16.41
N TYR A 121 7.01 -21.72 17.64
CA TYR A 121 6.22 -20.54 18.05
C TYR A 121 6.97 -19.21 17.99
N ILE A 122 8.30 -19.22 17.87
CA ILE A 122 9.08 -18.00 17.73
C ILE A 122 8.70 -17.22 16.47
N PHE A 123 8.36 -17.91 15.37
CA PHE A 123 7.92 -17.26 14.14
C PHE A 123 6.55 -16.58 14.29
N LEU A 124 5.66 -17.15 15.12
CA LEU A 124 4.39 -16.50 15.45
C LEU A 124 4.60 -15.18 16.18
N VAL A 125 5.53 -15.15 17.14
CA VAL A 125 5.86 -13.92 17.88
C VAL A 125 6.40 -12.85 16.93
N PHE A 126 7.33 -13.21 16.04
CA PHE A 126 7.85 -12.28 15.04
C PHE A 126 6.77 -11.79 14.06
N ALA A 127 5.93 -12.69 13.56
CA ALA A 127 4.83 -12.34 12.67
C ALA A 127 3.85 -11.37 13.35
N LEU A 128 3.53 -11.59 14.63
CA LEU A 128 2.67 -10.70 15.40
C LEU A 128 3.29 -9.31 15.57
N ILE A 129 4.57 -9.22 15.92
CA ILE A 129 5.28 -7.93 16.07
C ILE A 129 5.24 -7.16 14.75
N ILE A 130 5.56 -7.83 13.63
CA ILE A 130 5.54 -7.22 12.30
C ILE A 130 4.13 -6.75 11.93
N ALA A 131 3.11 -7.58 12.15
CA ALA A 131 1.72 -7.24 11.86
C ALA A 131 1.24 -6.00 12.64
N VAL A 132 1.64 -5.88 13.91
CA VAL A 132 1.33 -4.71 14.75
C VAL A 132 2.04 -3.45 14.25
N ILE A 133 3.35 -3.53 13.96
CA ILE A 133 4.12 -2.38 13.45
C ILE A 133 3.53 -1.89 12.13
N LEU A 134 3.23 -2.81 11.21
CA LEU A 134 2.62 -2.48 9.92
C LEU A 134 1.25 -1.84 10.08
N ALA A 135 0.41 -2.33 10.99
CA ALA A 135 -0.89 -1.74 11.26
C ALA A 135 -0.79 -0.33 11.87
N MET A 136 0.13 -0.11 12.81
CA MET A 136 0.36 1.21 13.41
C MET A 136 0.95 2.21 12.42
N SER A 137 1.84 1.74 11.53
CA SER A 137 2.39 2.56 10.45
C SER A 137 1.30 2.94 9.43
N ALA A 138 0.50 1.98 8.98
CA ALA A 138 -0.62 2.24 8.06
C ALA A 138 -1.67 3.17 8.67
N GLY A 139 -1.91 3.07 9.98
CA GLY A 139 -2.79 3.95 10.74
C GLY A 139 -2.23 5.36 10.97
N GLY A 140 -0.96 5.63 10.63
CA GLY A 140 -0.32 6.93 10.84
C GLY A 140 0.10 7.21 12.29
N LEU A 141 0.04 6.21 13.19
CA LEU A 141 0.50 6.34 14.58
C LEU A 141 2.04 6.36 14.66
N ILE A 142 2.69 5.64 13.74
CA ILE A 142 4.13 5.73 13.50
C ILE A 142 4.32 6.52 12.20
N SER A 143 4.69 7.79 12.34
CA SER A 143 5.14 8.65 11.24
C SER A 143 6.52 9.19 11.60
N ILE A 144 7.50 9.00 10.71
CA ILE A 144 8.80 9.68 10.81
C ILE A 144 8.63 10.98 10.00
N HIS A 145 8.22 12.05 10.68
CA HIS A 145 8.14 13.39 10.12
C HIS A 145 9.54 14.00 9.97
#